data_AF-A0A6H3P1J1-F1
#
_entry.id   AF-A0A6H3P1J1-F1
#
_cell.length_a   1.000
_cell.length_b   1.000
_cell.length_c   1.000
_cell.angle_alpha   90.00
_cell.angle_beta   90.00
_cell.angle_gamma   90.00
#
_symmetry.space_group_name_H-M   'P 1'
#
loop_
_entity.id
_entity.type
_entity.pdbx_description
1 polymer ?
#
loop_
_entity_poly.entity_id
_entity_poly.type
_entity_poly.pdbx_seq_one_letter_code
_entity_poly.pdbx_strand_id
1 'polypeptide(L)'
;MKLIYNLVLSLSSFRELIIYKQILKAQRKFSRFDSGLFDSKSEYNSILRTDTNPSSALRIKVVRRSPEAIESRLKFMAATAKSLERLYQTQKAKTTFEKQNLLIKKTLIYLDTLLAITFRLSAILQLDVPKKSNNIDLQNEVELLIDEVNRIASTAKFNRMKLFEGDFAKSSRIASMWFINEKNGELFRMYISTMTSFSLGLTSLNGMHLTFSNPIQAQKKIDAAINRINEERKRIQSVLD
;
A
#
# COMPACT_ATOMS: atom_id res chain seq x y z
N MET A 1 -30.79 -5.50 3.08
CA MET A 1 -30.88 -4.03 2.95
C MET A 1 -29.83 -3.58 1.93
N LYS A 2 -30.21 -3.28 0.68
CA LYS A 2 -29.28 -2.69 -0.30
C LYS A 2 -29.07 -1.23 0.12
N LEU A 3 -27.86 -0.88 0.53
CA LEU A 3 -27.48 0.51 0.75
C LEU A 3 -27.71 1.25 -0.57
N ILE A 4 -28.63 2.21 -0.58
CA ILE A 4 -28.86 3.12 -1.70
C ILE A 4 -27.57 3.93 -1.84
N TYR A 5 -26.77 3.61 -2.86
CA TYR A 5 -25.57 4.37 -3.20
C TYR A 5 -26.03 5.78 -3.60
N ASN A 6 -25.96 6.73 -2.68
CA ASN A 6 -26.22 8.12 -2.98
C ASN A 6 -25.11 8.59 -3.93
N LEU A 7 -25.49 8.84 -5.19
CA LEU A 7 -24.60 8.88 -6.35
C LEU A 7 -23.90 10.24 -6.52
N VAL A 8 -23.39 10.82 -5.44
CA VAL A 8 -22.47 11.97 -5.52
C VAL A 8 -21.06 11.44 -5.27
N LEU A 9 -20.54 10.70 -6.25
CA LEU A 9 -19.15 10.26 -6.24
C LEU A 9 -18.26 11.50 -6.28
N SER A 10 -17.47 11.71 -5.22
CA SER A 10 -16.40 12.70 -5.26
C SER A 10 -15.40 12.33 -6.36
N LEU A 11 -14.73 13.31 -6.96
CA LEU A 11 -13.71 13.07 -7.99
C LEU A 11 -12.64 12.06 -7.50
N SER A 12 -12.28 12.12 -6.22
CA SER A 12 -11.37 11.17 -5.56
C SER A 12 -11.96 9.76 -5.51
N SER A 13 -13.23 9.60 -5.13
CA SER A 13 -13.90 8.29 -5.15
C SER A 13 -13.94 7.69 -6.56
N PHE A 14 -14.29 8.50 -7.56
CA PHE A 14 -14.33 8.06 -8.96
C PHE A 14 -12.95 7.63 -9.47
N ARG A 15 -11.90 8.37 -9.11
CA ARG A 15 -10.51 8.00 -9.40
C ARG A 15 -10.17 6.62 -8.82
N GLU A 16 -10.41 6.40 -7.53
CA GLU A 16 -10.08 5.11 -6.89
C GLU A 16 -10.89 3.95 -7.49
N LEU A 17 -12.17 4.19 -7.82
CA LEU A 17 -13.01 3.21 -8.52
C LEU A 17 -12.45 2.81 -9.90
N ILE A 18 -11.95 3.78 -10.68
CA ILE A 18 -11.32 3.50 -11.97
C ILE A 18 -10.08 2.64 -11.77
N ILE A 19 -9.21 3.00 -10.83
CA ILE A 19 -7.99 2.24 -10.52
C ILE A 19 -8.35 0.81 -10.12
N TYR A 20 -9.32 0.64 -9.22
CA TYR A 20 -9.82 -0.66 -8.81
C TYR A 20 -10.33 -1.50 -9.99
N LYS A 21 -11.16 -0.92 -10.87
CA LYS A 21 -11.66 -1.61 -12.08
C LYS A 21 -10.53 -2.00 -13.04
N GLN A 22 -9.51 -1.16 -13.21
CA GLN A 22 -8.35 -1.48 -14.03
C GLN A 22 -7.55 -2.65 -13.45
N ILE A 23 -7.35 -2.68 -12.13
CA ILE A 23 -6.67 -3.78 -11.44
C ILE A 23 -7.46 -5.08 -11.60
N LEU A 24 -8.79 -5.08 -11.42
CA LEU A 24 -9.63 -6.26 -11.65
C LEU A 24 -9.55 -6.75 -13.09
N LYS A 25 -9.52 -5.83 -14.07
CA LYS A 25 -9.34 -6.17 -15.48
C LYS A 25 -7.96 -6.81 -15.71
N ALA A 26 -6.91 -6.30 -15.07
CA ALA A 26 -5.58 -6.88 -15.14
C ALA A 26 -5.52 -8.28 -14.51
N GLN A 27 -6.10 -8.48 -13.32
CA GLN A 27 -6.20 -9.80 -12.67
C GLN A 27 -6.92 -10.83 -13.55
N ARG A 28 -8.06 -10.48 -14.15
CA ARG A 28 -8.79 -11.38 -15.06
C ARG A 28 -7.97 -11.74 -16.30
N LYS A 29 -7.29 -10.76 -16.89
CA LYS A 29 -6.41 -11.00 -18.04
C LYS A 29 -5.23 -11.89 -17.66
N PHE A 30 -4.68 -11.67 -16.49
CA PHE A 30 -3.57 -12.42 -15.94
C PHE A 30 -3.95 -13.89 -15.69
N SER A 31 -5.10 -14.15 -15.04
CA SER A 31 -5.62 -15.51 -14.87
C SER A 31 -5.87 -16.24 -16.20
N ARG A 32 -6.31 -15.52 -17.24
CA ARG A 32 -6.44 -16.07 -18.60
C ARG A 32 -5.10 -16.37 -19.29
N PHE A 33 -4.08 -15.57 -18.97
CA PHE A 33 -2.74 -15.75 -19.51
C PHE A 33 -2.04 -16.97 -18.89
N ASP A 34 -2.22 -17.15 -17.58
CA ASP A 34 -1.69 -18.30 -16.84
C ASP A 34 -2.32 -19.63 -17.30
N SER A 35 -3.64 -19.63 -17.54
CA SER A 35 -4.36 -20.79 -18.08
C SER A 35 -4.08 -21.11 -19.56
N GLY A 36 -3.18 -20.37 -20.23
CA GLY A 36 -2.75 -20.66 -21.61
C GLY A 36 -3.82 -20.45 -22.68
N LEU A 37 -4.98 -19.89 -22.33
CA LEU A 37 -6.16 -19.81 -23.20
C LEU A 37 -5.98 -18.83 -24.37
N PHE A 38 -5.06 -17.86 -24.27
CA PHE A 38 -4.73 -16.94 -25.34
C PHE A 38 -3.27 -16.44 -25.20
N ASP A 39 -2.49 -16.56 -26.27
CA ASP A 39 -1.20 -15.91 -26.56
C ASP A 39 0.10 -16.73 -26.28
N SER A 40 0.93 -16.87 -27.32
CA SER A 40 2.26 -17.51 -27.32
C SER A 40 3.37 -16.60 -26.80
N LYS A 41 3.04 -15.37 -26.37
CA LYS A 41 4.00 -14.38 -25.87
C LYS A 41 4.52 -14.73 -24.47
N SER A 42 5.83 -14.60 -24.30
CA SER A 42 6.55 -14.76 -23.02
C SER A 42 6.37 -13.58 -22.06
N GLU A 43 5.87 -12.44 -22.57
CA GLU A 43 5.73 -11.18 -21.84
C GLU A 43 4.36 -10.53 -22.06
N TYR A 44 3.75 -10.08 -20.97
CA TYR A 44 2.51 -9.30 -20.97
C TYR A 44 2.77 -7.89 -20.43
N ASN A 45 2.61 -6.88 -21.28
CA ASN A 45 2.73 -5.48 -20.89
C ASN A 45 1.33 -4.91 -20.61
N SER A 46 1.09 -4.45 -19.38
CA SER A 46 -0.12 -3.70 -19.05
C SER A 46 0.20 -2.34 -18.48
N ILE A 47 -0.60 -1.36 -18.88
CA ILE A 47 -0.52 0.00 -18.39
C ILE A 47 -1.67 0.17 -17.39
N LEU A 48 -1.33 0.33 -16.11
CA LEU A 48 -2.27 0.74 -15.07
C LEU A 48 -2.14 2.23 -14.84
N ARG A 49 -3.24 2.97 -14.90
CA ARG A 49 -3.23 4.38 -14.51
C ARG A 49 -3.27 4.47 -12.99
N THR A 50 -2.39 5.26 -12.41
CA THR A 50 -2.37 5.52 -10.95
C THR A 50 -2.95 6.87 -10.57
N ASP A 51 -3.06 7.78 -11.54
CA ASP A 51 -3.70 9.08 -11.37
C ASP A 51 -4.47 9.48 -12.65
N THR A 52 -5.19 10.60 -12.58
CA THR A 52 -5.89 11.20 -13.72
C THR A 52 -4.93 11.81 -14.75
N ASN A 53 -3.68 12.03 -14.38
CA ASN A 53 -2.66 12.53 -15.29
C ASN A 53 -2.24 11.43 -16.29
N PRO A 54 -2.27 11.68 -17.62
CA PRO A 54 -1.82 10.70 -18.61
C PRO A 54 -0.39 10.20 -18.41
N SER A 55 0.50 10.98 -17.76
CA SER A 55 1.88 10.58 -17.49
C SER A 55 2.05 9.67 -16.26
N SER A 56 1.07 9.60 -15.36
CA SER A 56 1.11 8.73 -14.18
C SER A 56 0.54 7.35 -14.51
N ALA A 57 1.32 6.59 -15.27
CA ALA A 57 0.96 5.23 -15.66
C ALA A 57 2.05 4.26 -15.19
N LEU A 58 1.65 3.27 -14.38
CA LEU A 58 2.50 2.13 -14.05
C LEU A 58 2.50 1.18 -15.23
N ARG A 59 3.68 1.01 -15.83
CA ARG A 59 3.94 -0.06 -16.77
C ARG A 59 4.24 -1.32 -15.96
N ILE A 60 3.29 -2.24 -15.92
CA ILE A 60 3.52 -3.58 -15.40
C ILE A 60 4.03 -4.42 -16.57
N LYS A 61 5.31 -4.78 -16.50
CA LYS A 61 5.90 -5.81 -17.34
C LYS A 61 5.75 -7.13 -16.60
N VAL A 62 4.86 -8.00 -17.09
CA VAL A 62 4.64 -9.34 -16.57
C VAL A 62 5.46 -10.30 -17.42
N VAL A 63 6.49 -10.89 -16.84
CA VAL A 63 7.23 -12.00 -17.45
C VAL A 63 6.62 -13.30 -16.91
N ARG A 64 6.42 -14.31 -17.76
CA ARG A 64 5.84 -15.64 -17.38
C ARG A 64 6.49 -16.32 -16.16
N ARG A 65 7.65 -15.86 -15.71
CA ARG A 65 8.49 -16.54 -14.72
C ARG A 65 8.00 -16.44 -13.27
N SER A 66 7.06 -15.54 -12.90
CA SER A 66 6.62 -15.42 -11.50
C SER A 66 5.17 -14.96 -11.37
N PRO A 67 4.20 -15.83 -11.70
CA PRO A 67 2.82 -15.40 -11.75
C PRO A 67 2.22 -15.05 -10.37
N GLU A 68 2.52 -15.84 -9.34
CA GLU A 68 1.98 -15.68 -7.98
C GLU A 68 2.41 -14.34 -7.36
N ALA A 69 3.66 -13.94 -7.61
CA ALA A 69 4.26 -12.70 -7.13
C ALA A 69 3.43 -11.46 -7.56
N ILE A 70 3.00 -11.47 -8.83
CA ILE A 70 2.24 -10.37 -9.43
C ILE A 70 0.80 -10.39 -8.92
N GLU A 71 0.19 -11.56 -8.81
CA GLU A 71 -1.15 -11.71 -8.27
C GLU A 71 -1.24 -11.19 -6.82
N SER A 72 -0.29 -11.59 -5.96
CA SER A 72 -0.17 -11.11 -4.58
C SER A 72 -0.09 -9.58 -4.54
N ARG A 73 0.76 -8.96 -5.35
CA ARG A 73 0.86 -7.50 -5.44
C ARG A 73 -0.46 -6.85 -5.88
N LEU A 74 -1.08 -7.35 -6.95
CA LEU A 74 -2.34 -6.82 -7.47
C LEU A 74 -3.47 -6.94 -6.44
N LYS A 75 -3.48 -8.02 -5.64
CA LYS A 75 -4.45 -8.21 -4.55
C LYS A 75 -4.36 -7.09 -3.51
N PHE A 76 -3.16 -6.71 -3.07
CA PHE A 76 -2.97 -5.61 -2.12
C PHE A 76 -3.31 -4.24 -2.73
N MET A 77 -2.93 -4.00 -3.99
CA MET A 77 -3.33 -2.79 -4.70
C MET A 77 -4.86 -2.66 -4.80
N ALA A 78 -5.56 -3.75 -5.13
CA ALA A 78 -7.01 -3.80 -5.23
C ALA A 78 -7.68 -3.53 -3.87
N ALA A 79 -7.17 -4.17 -2.80
CA ALA A 79 -7.67 -3.97 -1.44
C ALA A 79 -7.54 -2.50 -1.01
N THR A 80 -6.38 -1.89 -1.27
CA THR A 80 -6.11 -0.48 -0.96
C THR A 80 -7.08 0.45 -1.70
N ALA A 81 -7.18 0.30 -3.03
CA ALA A 81 -8.05 1.15 -3.86
C ALA A 81 -9.52 1.05 -3.43
N LYS A 82 -10.00 -0.17 -3.15
CA LYS A 82 -11.37 -0.42 -2.68
C LYS A 82 -11.64 0.22 -1.32
N SER A 83 -10.69 0.14 -0.39
CA SER A 83 -10.82 0.78 0.93
C SER A 83 -10.85 2.30 0.83
N LEU A 84 -10.00 2.89 -0.03
CA LEU A 84 -9.99 4.33 -0.29
C LEU A 84 -11.28 4.79 -0.97
N GLU A 85 -11.80 4.04 -1.94
CA GLU A 85 -13.08 4.33 -2.60
C GLU A 85 -14.21 4.43 -1.56
N ARG A 86 -14.30 3.44 -0.67
CA ARG A 86 -15.29 3.41 0.44
C ARG A 86 -15.12 4.60 1.39
N LEU A 87 -13.88 4.97 1.71
CA LEU A 87 -13.60 6.13 2.55
C LEU A 87 -14.18 7.40 1.92
N TYR A 88 -13.93 7.63 0.63
CA TYR A 88 -14.42 8.83 -0.07
C TYR A 88 -15.94 8.84 -0.32
N GLN A 89 -16.60 7.68 -0.30
CA GLN A 89 -18.08 7.59 -0.38
C GLN A 89 -18.74 7.91 0.96
N THR A 90 -18.10 7.52 2.06
CA THR A 90 -18.66 7.65 3.40
C THR A 90 -18.37 9.01 4.04
N GLN A 91 -17.21 9.61 3.74
CA GLN A 91 -16.81 10.86 4.36
C GLN A 91 -16.97 12.08 3.46
N LYS A 92 -17.54 13.13 4.05
CA LYS A 92 -17.53 14.49 3.49
C LYS A 92 -16.21 15.16 3.89
N ALA A 93 -15.79 16.17 3.13
CA ALA A 93 -14.55 16.92 3.34
C ALA A 93 -14.79 18.43 3.23
N LYS A 94 -15.85 18.92 3.87
CA LYS A 94 -16.22 20.34 3.85
C LYS A 94 -15.55 21.09 4.98
N THR A 95 -15.73 20.62 6.22
CA THR A 95 -15.20 21.28 7.42
C THR A 95 -13.74 20.91 7.67
N THR A 96 -13.06 21.69 8.53
CA THR A 96 -11.67 21.40 8.93
C THR A 96 -11.56 20.05 9.63
N PHE A 97 -12.48 19.74 10.55
CA PHE A 97 -12.52 18.47 11.28
C PHE A 97 -12.79 17.28 10.35
N GLU A 98 -13.70 17.43 9.40
CA GLU A 98 -13.95 16.42 8.36
C GLU A 98 -12.69 16.14 7.53
N LYS A 99 -11.94 17.18 7.15
CA LYS A 99 -10.67 17.04 6.42
C LYS A 99 -9.58 16.38 7.27
N GLN A 100 -9.49 16.72 8.56
CA GLN A 100 -8.56 16.07 9.50
C GLN A 100 -8.89 14.59 9.66
N ASN A 101 -10.17 14.25 9.89
CA ASN A 101 -10.65 12.88 9.98
C ASN A 101 -10.40 12.10 8.68
N LEU A 102 -10.60 12.72 7.52
CA LEU A 102 -10.31 12.10 6.23
C LEU A 102 -8.81 11.80 6.06
N LEU A 103 -7.93 12.73 6.45
CA LEU A 103 -6.49 12.52 6.43
C LEU A 103 -6.11 11.35 7.34
N ILE A 104 -6.59 11.34 8.59
CA ILE A 104 -6.30 10.28 9.58
C ILE A 104 -6.71 8.91 9.05
N LYS A 105 -7.98 8.77 8.61
CA LYS A 105 -8.49 7.48 8.11
C LYS A 105 -7.79 7.04 6.84
N LYS A 106 -7.41 7.97 5.96
CA LYS A 106 -6.61 7.66 4.78
C LYS A 106 -5.25 7.10 5.17
N THR A 107 -4.57 7.70 6.16
CA THR A 107 -3.30 7.19 6.69
C THR A 107 -3.46 5.80 7.29
N LEU A 108 -4.53 5.55 8.07
CA LEU A 108 -4.83 4.24 8.65
C LEU A 108 -5.03 3.16 7.59
N ILE A 109 -5.76 3.45 6.50
CA ILE A 109 -5.94 2.49 5.39
C ILE A 109 -4.59 2.09 4.79
N TYR A 110 -3.68 3.04 4.58
CA TYR A 110 -2.36 2.69 4.09
C TYR A 110 -1.57 1.85 5.10
N LEU A 111 -1.61 2.18 6.39
CA LEU A 111 -0.95 1.38 7.43
C LEU A 111 -1.53 -0.04 7.52
N ASP A 112 -2.84 -0.21 7.40
CA ASP A 112 -3.49 -1.53 7.35
C ASP A 112 -3.00 -2.35 6.15
N THR A 113 -2.83 -1.72 4.99
CA THR A 113 -2.32 -2.40 3.80
C THR A 113 -0.85 -2.77 3.93
N LEU A 114 -0.02 -1.90 4.52
CA LEU A 114 1.38 -2.20 4.82
C LEU A 114 1.48 -3.38 5.80
N LEU A 115 0.65 -3.38 6.84
CA LEU A 115 0.58 -4.46 7.81
C LEU A 115 0.22 -5.80 7.14
N ALA A 116 -0.79 -5.80 6.26
CA ALA A 116 -1.21 -6.98 5.52
C ALA A 116 -0.10 -7.52 4.59
N ILE A 117 0.66 -6.63 3.95
CA ILE A 117 1.84 -7.00 3.14
C ILE A 117 2.91 -7.63 4.03
N THR A 118 3.23 -7.03 5.18
CA THR A 118 4.24 -7.57 6.09
C THR A 118 3.86 -8.93 6.67
N PHE A 119 2.58 -9.16 6.97
CA PHE A 119 2.11 -10.48 7.37
C PHE A 119 2.23 -11.51 6.23
N ARG A 120 1.98 -11.10 4.98
CA ARG A 120 2.25 -11.98 3.82
C ARG A 120 3.73 -12.31 3.68
N LEU A 121 4.62 -11.34 3.87
CA LEU A 121 6.08 -11.59 3.89
C LEU A 121 6.46 -12.60 4.98
N SER A 122 5.92 -12.46 6.18
CA SER A 122 6.13 -13.43 7.27
C SER A 122 5.58 -14.81 6.91
N ALA A 123 4.41 -14.88 6.28
CA ALA A 123 3.83 -16.16 5.87
C ALA A 123 4.71 -16.88 4.85
N ILE A 124 5.28 -16.14 3.89
CA ILE A 124 6.19 -16.71 2.87
C ILE A 124 7.43 -17.32 3.53
N LEU A 125 8.00 -16.67 4.55
CA LEU A 125 9.16 -17.20 5.28
C LEU A 125 8.88 -18.47 6.08
N GLN A 126 7.65 -18.63 6.55
CA GLN A 126 7.22 -19.79 7.33
C GLN A 126 6.85 -21.00 6.48
N LEU A 127 6.69 -20.82 5.15
CA LEU A 127 6.45 -21.94 4.25
C LEU A 127 7.70 -22.83 4.22
N ASP A 128 7.60 -24.03 4.76
CA ASP A 128 8.67 -25.03 4.78
C ASP A 128 8.76 -25.69 3.39
N VAL A 129 9.39 -25.01 2.43
CA VAL A 129 9.43 -25.46 1.03
C VAL A 129 10.73 -26.22 0.73
N PRO A 130 10.68 -27.52 0.35
CA PRO A 130 11.85 -28.23 -0.12
C PRO A 130 12.20 -27.84 -1.58
N LYS A 131 13.50 -27.62 -1.80
CA LYS A 131 14.25 -27.53 -3.08
C LYS A 131 14.21 -26.21 -3.89
N LYS A 132 15.41 -25.92 -4.41
CA LYS A 132 15.93 -24.71 -5.10
C LYS A 132 15.09 -24.07 -6.21
N SER A 133 14.13 -24.77 -6.83
CA SER A 133 13.32 -24.18 -7.91
C SER A 133 12.31 -23.16 -7.40
N ASN A 134 11.69 -23.42 -6.25
CA ASN A 134 10.64 -22.56 -5.68
C ASN A 134 11.21 -21.29 -5.03
N ASN A 135 12.52 -21.27 -4.71
CA ASN A 135 13.15 -20.12 -4.06
C ASN A 135 13.18 -18.89 -4.96
N ILE A 136 13.28 -19.06 -6.29
CA ILE A 136 13.33 -17.93 -7.23
C ILE A 136 11.96 -17.24 -7.28
N ASP A 137 10.87 -17.99 -7.35
CA ASP A 137 9.53 -17.43 -7.45
C ASP A 137 9.09 -16.76 -6.14
N LEU A 138 9.41 -17.38 -5.00
CA LEU A 138 9.18 -16.78 -3.69
C LEU A 138 10.03 -15.52 -3.46
N GLN A 139 11.29 -15.52 -3.92
CA GLN A 139 12.14 -14.33 -3.88
C GLN A 139 11.56 -13.21 -4.74
N ASN A 140 11.08 -13.51 -5.95
CA ASN A 140 10.39 -12.55 -6.80
C ASN A 140 9.10 -12.02 -6.14
N GLU A 141 8.34 -12.87 -5.44
CA GLU A 141 7.17 -12.43 -4.66
C GLU A 141 7.56 -11.44 -3.57
N VAL A 142 8.60 -11.72 -2.80
CA VAL A 142 9.10 -10.82 -1.76
C VAL A 142 9.55 -9.48 -2.35
N GLU A 143 10.31 -9.49 -3.44
CA GLU A 143 10.77 -8.26 -4.11
C GLU A 143 9.60 -7.39 -4.56
N LEU A 144 8.60 -8.00 -5.23
CA LEU A 144 7.41 -7.26 -5.66
C LEU A 144 6.56 -6.73 -4.50
N LEU A 145 6.50 -7.44 -3.37
CA LEU A 145 5.82 -6.97 -2.17
C LEU A 145 6.59 -5.84 -1.47
N ILE A 146 7.92 -5.90 -1.43
CA ILE A 146 8.76 -4.80 -0.91
C ILE A 146 8.62 -3.56 -1.80
N ASP A 147 8.58 -3.74 -3.12
CA ASP A 147 8.28 -2.65 -4.06
C ASP A 147 6.90 -2.05 -3.84
N GLU A 148 5.93 -2.88 -3.47
CA GLU A 148 4.58 -2.42 -3.15
C GLU A 148 4.54 -1.58 -1.87
N VAL A 149 5.34 -1.91 -0.86
CA VAL A 149 5.56 -1.06 0.33
C VAL A 149 6.08 0.32 -0.10
N ASN A 150 7.11 0.38 -0.94
CA ASN A 150 7.65 1.65 -1.45
C ASN A 150 6.63 2.42 -2.30
N ARG A 151 5.83 1.71 -3.11
CA ARG A 151 4.75 2.32 -3.89
C ARG A 151 3.70 2.94 -2.97
N ILE A 152 3.28 2.27 -1.90
CA ILE A 152 2.34 2.83 -0.93
C ILE A 152 2.95 4.06 -0.25
N ALA A 153 4.20 3.99 0.21
CA ALA A 153 4.88 5.11 0.85
C ALA A 153 4.93 6.37 -0.04
N SER A 154 5.25 6.20 -1.34
CA SER A 154 5.34 7.30 -2.31
C SER A 154 3.98 7.80 -2.82
N THR A 155 2.98 6.93 -2.92
CA THR A 155 1.63 7.31 -3.38
C THR A 155 0.74 7.85 -2.27
N ALA A 156 1.08 7.61 -1.00
CA ALA A 156 0.38 8.12 0.16
C ALA A 156 0.53 9.64 0.26
N LYS A 157 -0.40 10.33 -0.40
CA LYS A 157 -0.48 11.80 -0.41
C LYS A 157 -1.85 12.29 0.04
N PHE A 158 -1.89 13.40 0.77
CA PHE A 158 -3.12 14.13 1.08
C PHE A 158 -2.92 15.60 0.76
N ASN A 159 -3.73 16.18 -0.12
CA ASN A 159 -3.58 17.57 -0.59
C ASN A 159 -2.13 17.93 -0.97
N ARG A 160 -1.46 17.05 -1.74
CA ARG A 160 -0.05 17.16 -2.18
C ARG A 160 1.00 16.98 -1.08
N MET A 161 0.60 16.84 0.19
CA MET A 161 1.49 16.49 1.29
C MET A 161 1.80 14.99 1.26
N LYS A 162 3.08 14.63 1.37
CA LYS A 162 3.51 13.24 1.41
C LYS A 162 3.50 12.73 2.85
N LEU A 163 2.82 11.62 3.09
CA LEU A 163 2.55 11.18 4.46
C LEU A 163 3.71 10.37 5.07
N PHE A 164 4.34 9.50 4.28
CA PHE A 164 5.29 8.49 4.80
C PHE A 164 6.75 8.69 4.40
N GLU A 165 7.10 9.80 3.76
CA GLU A 165 8.49 10.11 3.36
C GLU A 165 9.30 10.81 4.46
N GLY A 166 8.70 11.08 5.62
CA GLY A 166 9.39 11.64 6.78
C GLY A 166 9.22 13.16 6.95
N ASP A 167 8.54 13.84 6.04
CA ASP A 167 8.25 15.28 6.12
C ASP A 167 7.54 15.66 7.43
N PHE A 168 6.72 14.77 7.99
CA PHE A 168 5.96 14.98 9.22
C PHE A 168 6.41 14.09 10.39
N ALA A 169 7.62 13.51 10.31
CA ALA A 169 8.18 12.72 11.41
C ALA A 169 8.51 13.62 12.62
N LYS A 170 8.59 13.03 13.82
CA LYS A 170 8.92 13.77 15.06
C LYS A 170 10.25 14.52 14.99
N SER A 171 11.22 13.96 14.29
CA SER A 171 12.55 14.55 14.07
C SER A 171 12.66 15.32 12.75
N SER A 172 11.55 15.55 12.04
CA SER A 172 11.57 16.27 10.76
C SER A 172 12.01 17.71 10.96
N ARG A 173 12.86 18.18 10.05
CA ARG A 173 13.27 19.59 9.93
C ARG A 173 12.49 20.33 8.85
N ILE A 174 11.65 19.63 8.09
CA ILE A 174 11.01 20.14 6.88
C ILE A 174 9.64 20.75 7.21
N ALA A 175 8.78 19.99 7.90
CA ALA A 175 7.41 20.39 8.17
C ALA A 175 6.88 19.86 9.50
N SER A 176 5.83 20.51 9.99
CA SER A 176 5.06 20.07 11.15
C SER A 176 3.58 20.09 10.81
N MET A 177 2.80 19.15 11.35
CA MET A 177 1.37 19.05 11.10
C MET A 177 0.59 19.40 12.38
N TRP A 178 -0.30 20.38 12.28
CA TRP A 178 -1.09 20.89 13.41
C TRP A 178 -2.57 20.62 13.18
N PHE A 179 -3.20 19.97 14.16
CA PHE A 179 -4.61 19.63 14.16
C PHE A 179 -5.33 20.44 15.23
N ILE A 180 -6.65 20.58 15.06
CA ILE A 180 -7.55 21.27 15.99
C ILE A 180 -8.38 20.18 16.64
N ASN A 181 -8.41 20.17 17.96
CA ASN A 181 -9.27 19.25 18.69
C ASN A 181 -10.72 19.73 18.60
N GLU A 182 -11.62 18.81 18.23
CA GLU A 182 -13.04 19.11 18.00
C GLU A 182 -13.77 19.54 19.28
N LYS A 183 -13.36 19.03 20.45
CA LYS A 183 -14.05 19.30 21.72
C LYS A 183 -13.66 20.63 22.35
N ASN A 184 -12.37 20.95 22.38
CA ASN A 184 -11.84 22.11 23.11
C ASN A 184 -11.25 23.21 22.18
N GLY A 185 -11.14 22.96 20.87
CA GLY A 185 -10.59 23.91 19.91
C GLY A 185 -9.07 24.10 19.99
N GLU A 186 -8.38 23.37 20.85
CA GLU A 186 -6.94 23.51 21.04
C GLU A 186 -6.15 22.92 19.87
N LEU A 187 -5.03 23.57 19.56
CA LEU A 187 -4.09 23.08 18.57
C LEU A 187 -3.17 22.04 19.18
N PHE A 188 -3.09 20.86 18.56
CA PHE A 188 -2.13 19.84 18.92
C PHE A 188 -1.32 19.42 17.70
N ARG A 189 -0.07 19.02 17.94
CA ARG A 189 0.82 18.59 16.87
C ARG A 189 0.69 17.10 16.63
N MET A 190 0.50 16.76 15.36
CA MET A 190 0.46 15.40 14.88
C MET A 190 1.75 15.05 14.14
N TYR A 191 2.25 13.86 14.41
CA TYR A 191 3.40 13.30 13.70
C TYR A 191 2.93 12.14 12.83
N ILE A 192 3.65 11.86 11.75
CA ILE A 192 3.54 10.62 10.97
C ILE A 192 4.95 10.10 10.73
N SER A 193 5.20 8.86 11.13
CA SER A 193 6.50 8.21 10.99
C SER A 193 6.77 7.79 9.54
N THR A 194 8.05 7.75 9.15
CA THR A 194 8.45 7.23 7.83
C THR A 194 8.13 5.74 7.71
N MET A 195 7.49 5.34 6.60
CA MET A 195 7.04 3.95 6.32
C MET A 195 7.56 3.39 4.99
N THR A 196 8.71 3.88 4.54
CA THR A 196 9.43 3.31 3.39
C THR A 196 9.96 1.90 3.70
N SER A 197 10.22 1.09 2.68
CA SER A 197 10.84 -0.23 2.88
C SER A 197 12.17 -0.14 3.63
N PHE A 198 12.94 0.92 3.37
CA PHE A 198 14.20 1.19 4.02
C PHE A 198 14.03 1.50 5.50
N SER A 199 13.11 2.41 5.86
CA SER A 199 12.84 2.73 7.26
C SER A 199 12.25 1.56 8.05
N LEU A 200 11.57 0.63 7.37
CA LEU A 200 11.05 -0.60 7.96
C LEU A 200 12.10 -1.72 8.03
N GLY A 201 13.31 -1.53 7.50
CA GLY A 201 14.37 -2.54 7.49
C GLY A 201 14.15 -3.68 6.49
N LEU A 202 13.24 -3.50 5.53
CA LEU A 202 12.94 -4.47 4.46
C LEU A 202 13.90 -4.36 3.26
N THR A 203 14.63 -3.26 3.17
CA THR A 203 15.73 -3.05 2.22
C THR A 203 16.99 -2.62 2.95
N SER A 204 18.13 -3.00 2.39
CA SER A 204 19.44 -2.59 2.90
C SER A 204 19.81 -1.18 2.41
N LEU A 205 20.81 -0.57 3.04
CA LEU A 205 21.38 0.72 2.60
C LEU A 205 21.80 0.73 1.12
N ASN A 206 22.26 -0.42 0.62
CA ASN A 206 22.67 -0.58 -0.78
C ASN A 206 21.48 -0.79 -1.75
N GLY A 207 20.25 -0.65 -1.29
CA GLY A 207 19.04 -0.91 -2.07
C GLY A 207 18.71 -2.39 -2.29
N MET A 208 19.53 -3.30 -1.78
CA MET A 208 19.26 -4.74 -1.87
C MET A 208 18.06 -5.14 -1.02
N HIS A 209 17.12 -5.86 -1.62
CA HIS A 209 15.97 -6.46 -0.94
C HIS A 209 16.43 -7.52 0.07
N LEU A 210 15.58 -7.79 1.05
CA LEU A 210 15.76 -8.93 1.93
C LEU A 210 15.84 -10.22 1.11
N THR A 211 16.84 -11.04 1.42
CA THR A 211 17.05 -12.34 0.77
C THR A 211 16.74 -13.47 1.75
N PHE A 212 16.18 -14.57 1.23
CA PHE A 212 15.91 -15.79 1.99
C PHE A 212 17.14 -16.56 2.48
N SER A 213 18.36 -16.13 2.13
CA SER A 213 19.59 -16.82 2.53
C SER A 213 19.76 -16.95 4.04
N ASN A 214 19.15 -16.07 4.84
CA ASN A 214 19.11 -16.18 6.29
C ASN A 214 17.68 -15.96 6.82
N PRO A 215 16.86 -17.03 6.93
CA PRO A 215 15.45 -16.89 7.28
C PRO A 215 15.24 -16.35 8.69
N ILE A 216 16.11 -16.68 9.65
CA ILE A 216 16.02 -16.20 11.04
C ILE A 216 16.20 -14.69 11.10
N GLN A 217 17.20 -14.16 10.39
CA GLN A 217 17.42 -12.70 10.35
C GLN A 217 16.32 -11.97 9.57
N ALA A 218 15.85 -12.56 8.48
CA ALA A 218 14.74 -12.00 7.71
C ALA A 218 13.45 -11.91 8.55
N GLN A 219 13.11 -12.97 9.28
CA GLN A 219 11.95 -12.99 10.16
C GLN A 219 12.04 -11.92 11.25
N LYS A 220 13.19 -11.80 11.94
CA LYS A 220 13.40 -10.75 12.95
C LYS A 220 13.16 -9.34 12.41
N LYS A 221 13.60 -9.06 11.18
CA LYS A 221 13.38 -7.75 10.54
C LYS A 221 11.91 -7.53 10.20
N ILE A 222 11.21 -8.55 9.74
CA ILE A 222 9.77 -8.46 9.45
C ILE A 222 8.96 -8.28 10.75
N ASP A 223 9.30 -8.98 11.83
CA ASP A 223 8.65 -8.81 13.13
C ASP A 223 8.84 -7.38 13.66
N ALA A 224 10.04 -6.82 13.52
CA ALA A 224 10.31 -5.43 13.85
C ALA A 224 9.49 -4.45 13.00
N ALA A 225 9.34 -4.71 11.70
CA ALA A 225 8.50 -3.91 10.81
C ALA A 225 7.01 -3.97 11.21
N ILE A 226 6.50 -5.16 11.52
CA ILE A 226 5.11 -5.37 11.99
C ILE A 226 4.87 -4.58 13.27
N ASN A 227 5.77 -4.67 14.25
CA ASN A 227 5.65 -3.94 15.51
C ASN A 227 5.61 -2.42 15.28
N ARG A 228 6.53 -1.91 14.46
CA ARG A 228 6.61 -0.47 14.13
C ARG A 228 5.34 0.04 13.42
N ILE A 229 4.79 -0.73 12.48
CA ILE A 229 3.54 -0.37 11.79
C ILE A 229 2.37 -0.38 12.77
N ASN A 230 2.29 -1.38 13.65
CA ASN A 230 1.24 -1.48 14.66
C ASN A 230 1.29 -0.35 15.70
N GLU A 231 2.48 0.04 16.16
CA GLU A 231 2.68 1.17 17.05
C GLU A 231 2.19 2.47 16.42
N GLU A 232 2.61 2.73 15.18
CA GLU A 232 2.18 3.91 14.44
C GLU A 232 0.66 3.91 14.23
N ARG A 233 0.08 2.76 13.87
CA ARG A 233 -1.36 2.59 13.70
C ARG A 233 -2.11 2.91 14.98
N LYS A 234 -1.69 2.37 16.12
CA LYS A 234 -2.28 2.66 17.43
C LYS A 234 -2.21 4.14 17.77
N ARG A 235 -1.04 4.77 17.54
CA ARG A 235 -0.82 6.19 17.80
C ARG A 235 -1.69 7.11 16.94
N ILE A 236 -1.93 6.73 15.68
CA ILE A 236 -2.81 7.50 14.79
C ILE A 236 -4.28 7.23 15.12
N GLN A 237 -4.63 5.99 15.47
CA GLN A 237 -5.99 5.62 15.85
C GLN A 237 -6.45 6.36 17.10
N SER A 238 -5.60 6.52 18.11
CA SER A 238 -5.92 7.21 19.37
C SER A 238 -6.25 8.70 19.21
N VAL A 239 -6.11 9.25 18.00
CA VAL A 239 -6.45 10.65 17.68
C VAL A 239 -7.91 10.78 17.25
N LEU A 240 -8.54 9.66 16.87
CA LEU A 240 -9.98 9.61 16.56
C LEU A 240 -10.85 9.39 17.80
N ASP A 241 -10.26 8.94 18.90
CA ASP A 241 -10.94 8.59 20.16
C ASP A 241 -11.00 9.80 21.11
#